data_AF-A0A413BFE1-F1
#
_entry.id   AF-A0A413BFE1-F1
#
_cell.length_a   1.000
_cell.length_b   1.000
_cell.length_c   1.000
_cell.angle_alpha   90.00
_cell.angle_beta   90.00
_cell.angle_gamma   90.00
#
_symmetry.space_group_name_H-M   'P 1'
#
loop_
_entity.id
_entity.type
_entity.pdbx_description
1 polymer ?
#
loop_
_entity_poly.entity_id
_entity_poly.type
_entity_poly.pdbx_seq_one_letter_code
_entity_poly.pdbx_strand_id
1 'polypeptide(L)'
;MVANKMKRVLLIIWFVSLVFVCIIGYSEIINAVPYGLEMASKIVSENNGIDGTLYQKILTEAIHCYQIVGALLVMLGGFGIIKSVCAIKEKYR
;
A
#
# COMPACT_ATOMS: atom_id res chain seq x y z
N MET A 1 -2.10 1.38 37.82
CA MET A 1 -0.81 1.60 37.12
C MET A 1 -0.67 0.75 35.84
N VAL A 2 -1.06 -0.54 35.86
CA VAL A 2 -0.93 -1.48 34.72
C VAL A 2 -1.76 -1.09 33.48
N ALA A 3 -3.02 -0.68 33.66
CA ALA A 3 -3.91 -0.32 32.54
C ALA A 3 -3.39 0.84 31.67
N ASN A 4 -2.72 1.84 32.28
CA ASN A 4 -2.11 2.95 31.53
C ASN A 4 -0.82 2.55 30.81
N LYS A 5 -0.13 1.50 31.27
CA LYS A 5 1.05 0.93 30.59
C LYS A 5 0.61 0.12 29.36
N MET A 6 -0.44 -0.71 29.50
CA MET A 6 -1.01 -1.50 28.40
C MET A 6 -1.57 -0.64 27.27
N LYS A 7 -2.29 0.44 27.59
CA LYS A 7 -2.78 1.39 26.57
C LYS A 7 -1.65 2.05 25.76
N ARG A 8 -0.51 2.34 26.40
CA ARG A 8 0.67 2.90 25.73
C ARG A 8 1.31 1.90 24.77
N VAL A 9 1.45 0.64 25.19
CA VAL A 9 1.97 -0.44 24.34
C VAL A 9 1.06 -0.66 23.14
N LEU A 10 -0.26 -0.68 23.34
CA LEU A 10 -1.23 -0.85 22.25
C LEU A 10 -1.14 0.27 21.20
N LEU A 11 -0.98 1.53 21.63
CA LEU A 11 -0.79 2.67 20.74
C LEU A 11 0.50 2.57 19.92
N ILE A 12 1.59 2.10 20.52
CA ILE A 12 2.87 1.91 19.82
C ILE A 12 2.74 0.80 18.79
N ILE A 13 2.14 -0.34 19.16
CA ILE A 13 1.90 -1.45 18.22
C ILE A 13 1.03 -0.97 17.05
N TRP A 14 -0.04 -0.22 17.33
CA TRP A 14 -0.92 0.36 16.31
C TRP A 14 -0.16 1.30 15.37
N PHE A 15 0.67 2.19 15.92
CA PHE A 15 1.50 3.10 15.14
C PHE A 15 2.49 2.36 14.24
N VAL A 16 3.19 1.37 14.79
CA VAL A 16 4.15 0.55 14.02
C VAL A 16 3.43 -0.19 12.89
N SER A 17 2.29 -0.81 13.17
CA SER A 17 1.49 -1.49 12.13
C SER A 17 1.06 -0.54 11.02
N LEU A 18 0.65 0.69 11.33
CA LEU A 18 0.29 1.68 10.32
C LEU A 18 1.47 2.11 9.45
N VAL A 19 2.67 2.23 10.04
CA VAL A 19 3.90 2.50 9.29
C VAL A 19 4.20 1.35 8.33
N PHE A 20 4.05 0.10 8.76
CA PHE A 20 4.21 -1.06 7.88
C PHE A 20 3.23 -1.04 6.70
N VAL A 21 1.96 -0.69 6.94
CA VAL A 21 0.96 -0.55 5.87
C VAL A 21 1.38 0.50 4.84
N CYS A 22 1.91 1.65 5.28
CA CYS A 22 2.45 2.66 4.37
C CYS A 22 3.63 2.14 3.55
N ILE A 23 4.55 1.41 4.18
CA ILE A 23 5.73 0.84 3.49
C ILE A 23 5.29 -0.14 2.41
N ILE A 24 4.34 -1.03 2.73
CA ILE A 24 3.77 -1.97 1.76
C ILE A 24 3.12 -1.20 0.61
N GLY A 25 2.26 -0.23 0.90
CA GLY A 25 1.61 0.59 -0.13
C GLY A 25 2.62 1.31 -1.04
N TYR A 26 3.71 1.83 -0.48
CA TYR A 26 4.78 2.45 -1.27
C TYR A 26 5.53 1.44 -2.14
N SER A 27 5.77 0.23 -1.61
CA SER A 27 6.40 -0.85 -2.37
C SER A 27 5.54 -1.33 -3.53
N GLU A 28 4.22 -1.40 -3.35
CA GLU A 28 3.26 -1.71 -4.42
C GLU A 28 3.31 -0.67 -5.54
N ILE A 29 3.42 0.63 -5.21
CA ILE A 29 3.53 1.71 -6.21
C ILE A 29 4.82 1.57 -7.03
N ILE A 30 5.96 1.32 -6.38
CA ILE A 30 7.25 1.17 -7.06
C ILE A 30 7.27 -0.09 -7.94
N ASN A 31 6.74 -1.20 -7.42
CA ASN A 31 6.76 -2.48 -8.10
C ASN A 31 5.58 -2.66 -9.08
N ALA A 32 4.68 -1.68 -9.20
CA ALA A 32 3.56 -1.71 -10.13
C ALA A 32 4.01 -1.97 -11.59
N VAL A 33 5.13 -1.38 -11.99
CA VAL A 33 5.68 -1.52 -13.35
C VAL A 33 6.17 -2.94 -13.63
N PRO A 34 7.10 -3.53 -12.85
CA PRO A 34 7.53 -4.91 -13.08
C PRO A 34 6.39 -5.93 -12.92
N TYR A 35 5.48 -5.76 -11.96
CA TYR A 35 4.32 -6.65 -11.79
C TYR A 35 3.35 -6.57 -12.96
N GLY A 36 3.08 -5.36 -13.46
CA GLY A 36 2.26 -5.18 -14.66
C GLY A 36 2.89 -5.84 -15.88
N LEU A 37 4.21 -5.74 -16.03
CA LEU A 37 4.95 -6.35 -17.15
C LEU A 37 4.85 -7.88 -17.12
N GLU A 38 5.07 -8.48 -15.95
CA GLU A 38 5.00 -9.94 -15.77
C GLU A 38 3.58 -10.47 -16.03
N MET A 39 2.56 -9.77 -15.54
CA MET A 39 1.16 -10.13 -15.75
C MET A 39 0.74 -10.00 -17.22
N ALA A 40 1.08 -8.90 -17.88
CA ALA A 40 0.79 -8.69 -19.29
C ALA A 40 1.50 -9.72 -20.18
N SER A 41 2.76 -10.04 -19.86
CA SER A 41 3.54 -11.06 -20.58
C SER A 41 2.89 -12.44 -20.46
N LYS A 42 2.47 -12.84 -19.26
CA LYS A 42 1.80 -14.13 -19.03
C LYS A 42 0.48 -14.23 -19.80
N ILE A 43 -0.36 -13.20 -19.73
CA ILE A 43 -1.67 -13.21 -20.40
C ILE A 43 -1.51 -13.25 -21.92
N VAL A 44 -0.56 -12.50 -22.49
CA VAL A 44 -0.31 -12.52 -23.94
C VAL A 44 0.31 -13.85 -24.38
N SER A 45 1.18 -14.45 -23.55
CA SER A 45 1.73 -15.79 -23.80
C SER A 45 0.66 -16.88 -23.79
N GLU A 46 -0.34 -16.79 -22.91
CA GLU A 46 -1.46 -17.75 -22.85
C GLU A 46 -2.43 -17.62 -24.04
N ASN A 47 -2.47 -16.47 -24.70
CA ASN A 47 -3.39 -16.17 -25.81
C ASN A 47 -2.77 -16.34 -27.22
N ASN A 48 -1.75 -17.20 -27.38
CA ASN A 48 -1.11 -17.54 -28.67
C ASN A 48 -0.41 -16.38 -29.42
N GLY A 49 0.03 -15.32 -28.72
CA GLY A 49 0.95 -14.34 -29.28
C GLY A 49 0.36 -12.97 -29.61
N ILE A 50 1.26 -12.09 -30.05
CA ILE A 50 1.33 -10.68 -29.64
C ILE A 50 0.40 -9.78 -30.46
N ASP A 51 -0.77 -9.48 -29.90
CA ASP A 51 -1.48 -8.27 -30.24
C ASP A 51 -0.91 -7.13 -29.37
N GLY A 52 0.05 -6.37 -29.92
CA GLY A 52 0.77 -5.32 -29.18
C GLY A 52 -0.15 -4.25 -28.58
N THR A 53 -1.33 -4.09 -29.17
CA THR A 53 -2.39 -3.22 -28.64
C THR A 53 -3.02 -3.78 -27.36
N LEU A 54 -3.28 -5.09 -27.33
CA LEU A 54 -3.80 -5.81 -26.17
C LEU A 54 -2.77 -5.84 -25.04
N TYR A 55 -1.49 -6.08 -25.37
CA TYR A 55 -0.40 -6.04 -24.39
C TYR A 55 -0.31 -4.70 -23.68
N GLN A 56 -0.30 -3.60 -24.43
CA GLN A 56 -0.24 -2.26 -23.83
C GLN A 56 -1.46 -1.93 -22.98
N LYS A 57 -2.65 -2.37 -23.40
CA LYS A 57 -3.89 -2.16 -22.65
C LYS A 57 -3.85 -2.87 -21.30
N ILE A 58 -3.52 -4.17 -21.30
CA ILE A 58 -3.42 -4.98 -20.08
C ILE A 58 -2.32 -4.45 -19.15
N LEU A 59 -1.16 -4.11 -19.71
CA LEU A 59 -0.04 -3.56 -18.96
C LEU A 59 -0.42 -2.25 -18.24
N THR A 60 -1.04 -1.34 -18.96
CA THR A 60 -1.45 -0.03 -18.42
C THR A 60 -2.51 -0.19 -17.33
N GLU A 61 -3.49 -1.08 -17.55
CA GLU A 61 -4.55 -1.36 -16.58
C GLU A 61 -4.01 -2.02 -15.30
N ALA A 62 -3.10 -2.98 -15.45
CA ALA A 62 -2.44 -3.62 -14.31
C ALA A 62 -1.61 -2.61 -13.50
N ILE A 63 -0.78 -1.79 -14.15
CA ILE A 63 0.04 -0.76 -13.48
C ILE A 63 -0.85 0.22 -12.71
N HIS A 64 -1.91 0.73 -13.35
CA HIS A 64 -2.83 1.64 -12.68
C HIS A 64 -3.52 0.99 -11.49
N CYS A 65 -3.89 -0.28 -11.57
CA CYS A 65 -4.48 -1.01 -10.45
C CYS A 65 -3.53 -1.07 -9.25
N TYR A 66 -2.28 -1.50 -9.44
CA TYR A 66 -1.26 -1.55 -8.37
C TYR A 66 -0.96 -0.15 -7.80
N GLN A 67 -0.89 0.88 -8.64
CA GLN A 67 -0.68 2.26 -8.20
C GLN A 67 -1.86 2.78 -7.35
N ILE A 68 -3.11 2.52 -7.76
CA ILE A 68 -4.30 2.94 -7.02
C ILE A 68 -4.38 2.23 -5.67
N VAL A 69 -4.16 0.90 -5.65
CA VAL A 69 -4.16 0.11 -4.42
C VAL A 69 -3.07 0.57 -3.47
N GLY A 70 -1.84 0.75 -3.98
CA GLY A 70 -0.73 1.27 -3.19
C GLY A 70 -0.97 2.67 -2.66
N ALA A 71 -1.54 3.58 -3.46
CA ALA A 71 -1.91 4.92 -3.03
C ALA A 71 -2.99 4.92 -1.93
N LEU A 72 -3.99 4.05 -2.04
CA LEU A 72 -5.01 3.84 -1.01
C LEU A 72 -4.39 3.37 0.32
N LEU A 73 -3.48 2.40 0.27
CA LEU A 73 -2.77 1.91 1.46
C LEU A 73 -1.94 3.00 2.12
N VAL A 74 -1.22 3.82 1.34
CA VAL A 74 -0.44 4.95 1.84
C VAL A 74 -1.35 6.03 2.45
N MET A 75 -2.48 6.35 1.82
CA MET A 75 -3.42 7.33 2.37
C MET A 75 -4.05 6.87 3.69
N LEU A 76 -4.48 5.60 3.76
CA LEU A 76 -5.08 5.03 4.98
C LEU A 76 -4.05 4.94 6.12
N GLY A 77 -2.85 4.43 5.83
CA GLY A 77 -1.76 4.36 6.81
C GLY A 77 -1.33 5.75 7.27
N GLY A 78 -1.16 6.70 6.35
CA GLY A 78 -0.77 8.08 6.63
C GLY A 78 -1.80 8.81 7.49
N PHE A 79 -3.08 8.67 7.17
CA PHE A 79 -4.17 9.22 7.99
C PHE A 79 -4.17 8.63 9.41
N GLY A 80 -3.98 7.32 9.54
CA GLY A 80 -3.86 6.65 10.83
C GLY A 80 -2.68 7.14 11.66
N ILE A 81 -1.53 7.40 11.03
CA ILE A 81 -0.32 7.94 11.68
C ILE A 81 -0.60 9.34 12.20
N ILE A 82 -1.16 10.24 11.38
CA ILE A 82 -1.48 11.63 11.78
C ILE A 82 -2.45 11.65 12.98
N LYS A 83 -3.52 10.84 12.93
CA LYS A 83 -4.47 10.69 14.03
C LYS A 83 -3.79 10.18 15.31
N SER A 84 -2.92 9.19 15.19
CA SER A 84 -2.19 8.64 16.33
C SER A 84 -1.26 9.68 16.97
N VAL A 85 -0.57 10.49 16.16
CA VAL A 85 0.29 11.59 16.65
C VAL A 85 -0.53 12.69 17.33
N CYS A 86 -1.65 13.10 16.73
CA CYS A 86 -2.56 14.09 17.35
C CYS A 86 -3.09 13.61 18.71
N ALA A 87 -3.51 12.34 18.81
CA ALA A 87 -4.01 11.77 20.06
C ALA A 87 -2.94 11.73 21.17
N ILE A 88 -1.67 11.52 20.80
CA ILE A 88 -0.55 11.58 21.75
C ILE A 88 -0.30 13.03 22.19
N LYS A 89 -0.27 13.97 21.24
CA LYS A 89 -0.02 15.40 21.51
C LYS A 89 -1.09 16.01 22.43
N GLU A 90 -2.36 15.68 22.22
CA GLU A 90 -3.48 16.19 23.03
C GLU A 90 -3.44 15.67 24.47
N LYS A 91 -2.92 14.46 24.68
CA LYS A 91 -2.82 13.83 26.00
C LYS A 91 -1.63 14.30 26.84
N TYR A 92 -0.64 14.93 26.21
CA TYR A 92 0.59 15.45 26.84
C TYR A 92 0.62 16.99 26.91
N ARG A 93 -0.49 17.66 26.57
CA ARG A 93 -0.71 19.10 26.78
C ARG A 93 -1.51 19.34 28.04
#